data_AF-A0AAW5NRP0-F1
#
_entry.id   AF-A0AAW5NRP0-F1
#
_cell.length_a   1.000
_cell.length_b   1.000
_cell.length_c   1.000
_cell.angle_alpha   90.00
_cell.angle_beta   90.00
_cell.angle_gamma   90.00
#
_symmetry.space_group_name_H-M   'P 1'
#
loop_
_entity.id
_entity.type
_entity.pdbx_description
1 polymer ?
#
loop_
_entity_poly.entity_id
_entity_poly.type
_entity_poly.pdbx_seq_one_letter_code
_entity_poly.pdbx_strand_id
1 'polypeptide(L)'
;MDSNELFHEMLHAYQYQNEKNYTSFVNARMNLDIEAHYAQYLYLKGSLEYDVCEWRQAVEVKKSRRHLAVMTLNDYLDDKGYLHEGMDQELVNSFVEFNIVEAFKRTIEYKDYKYDSNRDIQSNFANLREITKNC
;
A
#
# COMPACT_ATOMS: atom_id res chain seq x y z
N MET A 1 10.84 9.76 -14.15
CA MET A 1 9.82 8.86 -13.62
C MET A 1 10.28 7.47 -13.97
N ASP A 2 10.70 6.72 -12.95
CA ASP A 2 11.18 5.35 -13.09
C ASP A 2 10.00 4.38 -13.33
N SER A 3 10.27 3.15 -13.79
CA SER A 3 9.21 2.20 -14.10
C SER A 3 8.32 1.88 -12.89
N ASN A 4 8.93 1.79 -11.70
CA ASN A 4 8.19 1.57 -10.45
C ASN A 4 7.30 2.76 -10.06
N GLU A 5 7.72 4.00 -10.31
CA GLU A 5 6.92 5.19 -10.06
C GLU A 5 5.75 5.27 -11.06
N LEU A 6 6.00 4.94 -12.33
CA LEU A 6 4.94 4.83 -13.32
C LEU A 6 3.91 3.77 -12.93
N PHE A 7 4.35 2.59 -12.46
CA PHE A 7 3.47 1.54 -11.98
C PHE A 7 2.59 2.03 -10.81
N HIS A 8 3.17 2.76 -9.85
CA HIS A 8 2.44 3.35 -8.73
C HIS A 8 1.33 4.30 -9.20
N GLU A 9 1.65 5.24 -10.10
CA GLU A 9 0.67 6.20 -10.62
C GLU A 9 -0.40 5.53 -11.51
N MET A 10 -0.03 4.50 -12.28
CA MET A 10 -1.00 3.72 -13.07
C MET A 10 -1.97 2.95 -12.17
N LEU A 11 -1.51 2.43 -11.04
CA LEU A 11 -2.38 1.77 -10.07
C LEU A 11 -3.35 2.77 -9.45
N HIS A 12 -2.93 4.00 -9.15
CA HIS A 12 -3.86 5.06 -8.72
C HIS A 12 -4.93 5.38 -9.76
N ALA A 13 -4.55 5.44 -11.05
CA ALA A 13 -5.52 5.63 -12.13
C ALA A 13 -6.52 4.46 -12.19
N TYR A 14 -6.06 3.22 -12.05
CA TYR A 14 -6.91 2.03 -11.99
C TYR A 14 -7.85 2.05 -10.78
N GLN A 15 -7.34 2.33 -9.58
CA GLN A 15 -8.12 2.46 -8.35
C GLN A 15 -9.24 3.50 -8.50
N TYR A 16 -8.92 4.67 -9.07
CA TYR A 16 -9.91 5.73 -9.30
C TYR A 16 -11.06 5.28 -10.22
N GLN A 17 -10.76 4.54 -11.28
CA GLN A 17 -11.78 4.02 -12.22
C GLN A 17 -12.69 2.96 -11.59
N ASN A 18 -12.18 2.19 -10.62
CA ASN A 18 -12.92 1.12 -9.94
C ASN A 18 -13.61 1.57 -8.65
N GLU A 19 -13.36 2.79 -8.20
CA GLU A 19 -13.96 3.33 -6.99
C GLU A 19 -15.44 3.71 -7.23
N LYS A 20 -16.27 3.53 -6.20
CA LYS A 20 -17.75 3.64 -6.36
C LYS A 20 -18.20 5.02 -6.86
N ASN A 21 -17.50 6.07 -6.42
CA ASN A 21 -17.71 7.46 -6.79
C ASN A 21 -16.60 8.33 -6.20
N TYR A 22 -16.57 9.60 -6.59
CA TYR A 22 -15.58 10.58 -6.12
C TYR A 22 -15.54 10.73 -4.58
N THR A 23 -16.69 10.71 -3.90
CA THR A 23 -16.72 10.82 -2.42
C THR A 23 -16.06 9.62 -1.75
N SER A 24 -16.31 8.42 -2.27
CA SER A 24 -15.68 7.18 -1.80
C SER A 24 -14.15 7.24 -1.97
N PHE A 25 -13.69 7.74 -3.13
CA PHE A 25 -12.26 7.94 -3.42
C PHE A 25 -11.60 8.89 -2.42
N VAL A 26 -12.20 10.07 -2.19
CA VAL A 26 -11.65 11.07 -1.26
C VAL A 26 -11.61 10.54 0.18
N ASN A 27 -12.62 9.79 0.60
CA ASN A 27 -12.70 9.27 1.96
C ASN A 27 -11.76 8.09 2.23
N ALA A 28 -11.37 7.35 1.19
CA ALA A 28 -10.47 6.20 1.29
C ALA A 28 -9.08 6.46 0.71
N ARG A 29 -8.70 7.73 0.51
CA ARG A 29 -7.45 8.09 -0.16
C ARG A 29 -6.23 7.45 0.50
N MET A 30 -6.16 7.45 1.83
CA MET A 30 -5.08 6.78 2.58
C MET A 30 -5.05 5.27 2.31
N ASN A 31 -6.21 4.60 2.27
CA ASN A 31 -6.30 3.16 2.00
C ASN A 31 -5.72 2.83 0.61
N LEU A 32 -6.09 3.62 -0.40
CA LEU A 32 -5.63 3.45 -1.78
C LEU A 32 -4.12 3.71 -1.93
N ASP A 33 -3.59 4.71 -1.23
CA ASP A 33 -2.15 4.99 -1.17
C ASP A 33 -1.37 3.87 -0.48
N ILE A 34 -1.87 3.30 0.61
CA ILE A 34 -1.23 2.16 1.27
C ILE A 34 -1.16 0.95 0.31
N GLU A 35 -2.25 0.63 -0.38
CA GLU A 35 -2.27 -0.45 -1.39
C GLU A 35 -1.28 -0.17 -2.53
N ALA A 36 -1.25 1.06 -3.06
CA ALA A 36 -0.38 1.43 -4.16
C ALA A 36 1.12 1.39 -3.78
N HIS A 37 1.47 1.81 -2.56
CA HIS A 37 2.82 1.69 -2.04
C HIS A 37 3.23 0.23 -1.82
N TYR A 38 2.33 -0.61 -1.32
CA TYR A 38 2.62 -2.03 -1.15
C TYR A 38 2.82 -2.74 -2.48
N ALA A 39 1.96 -2.48 -3.46
CA ALA A 39 2.11 -3.00 -4.82
C ALA A 39 3.43 -2.53 -5.45
N GLN A 40 3.80 -1.26 -5.31
CA GLN A 40 5.08 -0.73 -5.81
C GLN A 40 6.27 -1.44 -5.14
N TYR A 41 6.20 -1.69 -3.84
CA TYR A 41 7.21 -2.46 -3.14
C TYR A 41 7.31 -3.90 -3.67
N LEU A 42 6.19 -4.59 -3.91
CA LEU A 42 6.20 -5.94 -4.49
C LEU A 42 6.79 -5.96 -5.90
N TYR A 43 6.43 -4.98 -6.75
CA TYR A 43 7.02 -4.79 -8.07
C TYR A 43 8.55 -4.64 -8.00
N LEU A 44 9.03 -3.90 -7.00
CA LEU A 44 10.46 -3.68 -6.79
C LEU A 44 11.17 -4.91 -6.19
N LYS A 45 10.58 -5.63 -5.23
CA LYS A 45 11.20 -6.75 -4.49
C LYS A 45 11.70 -7.89 -5.41
N GLY A 46 11.15 -8.01 -6.62
CA GLY A 46 11.56 -9.01 -7.62
C GLY A 46 12.35 -8.48 -8.81
N SER A 47 12.70 -7.19 -8.85
CA SER A 47 13.28 -6.55 -10.04
C SER A 47 14.74 -6.15 -9.85
N LEU A 48 15.45 -5.99 -10.98
CA LEU A 48 16.80 -5.42 -11.02
C LEU A 48 16.83 -3.94 -10.55
N GLU A 49 15.67 -3.27 -10.46
CA GLU A 49 15.57 -1.88 -10.02
C GLU A 49 15.71 -1.74 -8.50
N TYR A 50 15.48 -2.80 -7.71
CA TYR A 50 15.48 -2.70 -6.24
C TYR A 50 16.76 -2.07 -5.70
N ASP A 51 17.92 -2.50 -6.21
CA ASP A 51 19.22 -2.09 -5.71
C ASP A 51 19.58 -0.63 -6.01
N VAL A 52 18.93 -0.03 -7.00
CA VAL A 52 19.26 1.32 -7.50
C VAL A 52 18.13 2.33 -7.29
N CYS A 53 16.93 1.88 -6.90
CA CYS A 53 15.77 2.75 -6.74
C CYS A 53 15.79 3.56 -5.42
N GLU A 54 15.03 4.66 -5.41
CA GLU A 54 14.83 5.49 -4.22
C GLU A 54 14.20 4.73 -3.06
N TRP A 55 13.46 3.64 -3.31
CA TRP A 55 12.85 2.83 -2.25
C TRP A 55 13.89 2.25 -1.30
N ARG A 56 14.96 1.67 -1.86
CA ARG A 56 16.06 1.12 -1.06
C ARG A 56 16.78 2.22 -0.29
N GLN A 57 17.04 3.36 -0.91
CA GLN A 57 17.61 4.50 -0.20
C GLN A 57 16.69 5.00 0.93
N ALA A 58 15.38 5.04 0.68
CA ALA A 58 14.40 5.45 1.67
C ALA A 58 14.41 4.51 2.89
N VAL A 59 14.55 3.21 2.68
CA VAL A 59 14.57 2.18 3.73
C VAL A 59 15.92 2.07 4.42
N GLU A 60 17.02 1.94 3.66
CA GLU A 60 18.35 1.61 4.21
C GLU A 60 19.08 2.84 4.73
N VAL A 61 18.98 3.97 4.02
CA VAL A 61 19.74 5.20 4.32
C VAL A 61 18.88 6.18 5.11
N LYS A 62 17.73 6.57 4.57
CA LYS A 62 16.86 7.61 5.15
C LYS A 62 16.01 7.09 6.31
N LYS A 63 15.93 5.77 6.51
CA LYS A 63 15.12 5.10 7.56
C LYS A 63 13.67 5.62 7.57
N SER A 64 13.09 5.76 6.38
CA SER A 64 11.74 6.28 6.19
C SER A 64 10.72 5.37 6.86
N ARG A 65 10.04 5.89 7.87
CA ARG A 65 9.02 5.15 8.63
C ARG A 65 7.89 4.65 7.74
N ARG A 66 7.48 5.45 6.76
CA ARG A 66 6.43 5.11 5.80
C ARG A 66 6.79 3.86 4.99
N HIS A 67 7.95 3.86 4.35
CA HIS A 67 8.41 2.73 3.53
C HIS A 67 8.65 1.47 4.37
N LEU A 68 9.22 1.62 5.58
CA LEU A 68 9.39 0.51 6.52
C LEU A 68 8.04 -0.09 6.93
N ALA A 69 7.05 0.74 7.27
CA ALA A 69 5.71 0.29 7.64
C ALA A 69 4.99 -0.42 6.48
N VAL A 70 5.19 0.04 5.24
CA VAL A 70 4.67 -0.66 4.06
C VAL A 70 5.32 -2.04 3.91
N MET A 71 6.64 -2.14 4.10
CA MET A 71 7.33 -3.43 4.00
C MET A 71 6.86 -4.45 5.04
N THR A 72 6.49 -4.01 6.26
CA THR A 72 5.95 -4.90 7.31
C THR A 72 4.62 -5.53 6.95
N LEU A 73 3.92 -5.06 5.90
CA LEU A 73 2.73 -5.75 5.40
C LEU A 73 3.02 -7.16 4.88
N ASN A 74 4.25 -7.46 4.42
CA ASN A 74 4.62 -8.82 4.00
C ASN A 74 4.51 -9.86 5.12
N ASP A 75 4.56 -9.43 6.38
CA ASP A 75 4.42 -10.34 7.52
C ASP A 75 2.96 -10.80 7.71
N TYR A 76 2.00 -10.09 7.08
CA TYR A 76 0.56 -10.34 7.22
C TYR A 76 -0.12 -10.67 5.89
N LEU A 77 0.39 -10.18 4.77
CA LEU A 77 -0.17 -10.32 3.43
C LEU A 77 0.78 -11.11 2.51
N ASP A 78 0.20 -11.92 1.63
CA ASP A 78 0.91 -12.51 0.51
C ASP A 78 1.14 -11.48 -0.61
N ASP A 79 1.89 -11.90 -1.63
CA ASP A 79 2.24 -11.08 -2.79
C ASP A 79 1.05 -10.78 -3.73
N LYS A 80 -0.12 -11.36 -3.45
CA LYS A 80 -1.38 -11.08 -4.14
C LYS A 80 -2.29 -10.16 -3.33
N GLY A 81 -1.95 -9.86 -2.07
CA GLY A 81 -2.77 -9.04 -1.18
C GLY A 81 -3.87 -9.81 -0.45
N TYR A 82 -3.72 -11.12 -0.28
CA TYR A 82 -4.50 -11.90 0.67
C TYR A 82 -3.80 -11.93 2.03
N LEU A 83 -4.61 -11.96 3.09
CA LEU A 83 -4.11 -12.25 4.43
C LEU A 83 -3.53 -13.67 4.51
N HIS A 84 -2.37 -13.82 5.15
CA HIS A 84 -1.77 -15.13 5.41
C HIS A 84 -2.69 -16.01 6.26
N GLU A 85 -2.63 -17.33 6.04
CA GLU A 85 -3.42 -18.31 6.78
C GLU A 85 -3.14 -18.23 8.29
N GLY A 86 -4.20 -18.24 9.10
CA GLY A 86 -4.10 -18.19 10.56
C GLY A 86 -3.93 -16.79 11.17
N MET A 87 -3.81 -15.74 10.35
CA MET A 87 -3.79 -14.37 10.85
C MET A 87 -5.18 -13.90 11.29
N ASP A 88 -5.22 -13.17 12.40
CA ASP A 88 -6.44 -12.54 12.89
C ASP A 88 -6.70 -11.21 12.16
N GLN A 89 -7.82 -11.13 11.44
CA GLN A 89 -8.16 -9.96 10.63
C GLN A 89 -8.30 -8.69 11.46
N GLU A 90 -8.89 -8.74 12.65
CA GLU A 90 -9.11 -7.56 13.49
C GLU A 90 -7.79 -7.03 14.07
N LEU A 91 -6.89 -7.93 14.45
CA LEU A 91 -5.54 -7.59 14.88
C LEU A 91 -4.75 -6.90 13.76
N VAL A 92 -4.84 -7.42 12.53
CA VAL A 92 -4.15 -6.82 11.37
C VAL A 92 -4.79 -5.47 10.99
N ASN A 93 -6.12 -5.35 11.01
CA ASN A 93 -6.79 -4.06 10.82
C ASN A 93 -6.30 -3.01 11.83
N SER A 94 -6.23 -3.39 13.11
CA SER A 94 -5.71 -2.53 14.18
C SER A 94 -4.25 -2.17 13.96
N PHE A 95 -3.43 -3.12 13.55
CA PHE A 95 -2.03 -2.87 13.21
C PHE A 95 -1.89 -1.84 12.08
N VAL A 96 -2.67 -1.98 11.00
CA VAL A 96 -2.65 -1.02 9.87
C VAL A 96 -3.06 0.38 10.33
N GLU A 97 -4.14 0.51 11.09
CA GLU A 97 -4.63 1.81 11.54
C GLU A 97 -3.63 2.49 12.49
N PHE A 98 -3.09 1.78 13.48
CA PHE A 98 -2.26 2.40 14.51
C PHE A 98 -0.77 2.51 14.14
N ASN A 99 -0.30 1.77 13.12
CA ASN A 99 1.11 1.79 12.72
C ASN A 99 1.30 2.32 11.30
N ILE A 100 0.61 1.76 10.31
CA ILE A 100 0.85 2.09 8.90
C ILE A 100 0.24 3.45 8.56
N VAL A 101 -1.04 3.65 8.86
CA VAL A 101 -1.71 4.95 8.64
C VAL A 101 -0.99 6.07 9.40
N GLU A 102 -0.58 5.83 10.64
CA GLU A 102 0.19 6.79 11.42
C GLU A 102 1.58 7.07 10.85
N ALA A 103 2.24 6.08 10.24
CA ALA A 103 3.50 6.29 9.53
C ALA A 103 3.32 7.17 8.29
N PHE A 104 2.23 7.00 7.54
CA PHE A 104 1.88 7.86 6.41
C PHE A 104 1.55 9.28 6.85
N LYS A 105 0.70 9.47 7.89
CA LYS A 105 0.31 10.81 8.36
C LYS A 105 1.48 11.68 8.84
N ARG A 106 2.60 11.06 9.23
CA ARG A 106 3.83 11.77 9.61
C ARG A 106 4.62 12.31 8.40
N THR A 107 4.26 11.90 7.19
CA THR A 107 4.81 12.39 5.94
C THR A 107 3.91 13.51 5.40
N ILE A 108 4.50 14.67 5.10
CA ILE A 108 3.76 15.93 4.87
C ILE A 108 2.73 15.80 3.75
N GLU A 109 3.02 15.00 2.74
CA GLU A 109 2.19 14.74 1.56
C GLU A 109 0.90 13.99 1.89
N TYR A 110 0.88 13.16 2.94
CA TYR A 110 -0.25 12.28 3.30
C TYR A 110 -0.96 12.70 4.59
N LYS A 111 -0.49 13.74 5.29
CA LYS A 111 -0.99 14.13 6.61
C LYS A 111 -2.51 14.35 6.67
N ASP A 112 -3.09 14.88 5.60
CA ASP A 112 -4.50 15.26 5.51
C ASP A 112 -5.34 14.20 4.77
N TYR A 113 -4.74 13.08 4.36
CA TYR A 113 -5.45 12.02 3.66
C TYR A 113 -6.40 11.32 4.63
N LYS A 114 -7.65 11.15 4.19
CA LYS A 114 -8.65 10.42 4.96
C LYS A 114 -8.39 8.92 4.87
N TYR A 115 -8.58 8.26 6.01
CA TYR A 115 -8.58 6.81 6.13
C TYR A 115 -10.00 6.34 6.43
N ASP A 116 -10.52 5.41 5.63
CA ASP A 116 -11.82 4.79 5.82
C ASP A 116 -11.65 3.53 6.66
N SER A 117 -11.90 3.64 7.97
CA SER A 117 -11.79 2.52 8.92
C SER A 117 -12.90 1.48 8.77
N ASN A 118 -13.92 1.73 7.93
CA ASN A 118 -14.93 0.71 7.60
C ASN A 118 -14.44 -0.28 6.54
N ARG A 119 -13.31 0.00 5.87
CA ARG A 119 -12.68 -0.93 4.93
C ARG A 119 -11.71 -1.82 5.69
N ASP A 120 -12.03 -3.10 5.77
CA ASP A 120 -11.11 -4.09 6.31
C ASP A 120 -9.89 -4.31 5.41
N ILE A 121 -8.87 -4.99 5.96
CA ILE A 121 -7.61 -5.28 5.27
C ILE A 121 -7.84 -6.00 3.96
N GLN A 122 -8.79 -6.94 3.91
CA GLN A 122 -9.13 -7.62 2.67
C GLN A 122 -9.64 -6.60 1.65
N SER A 123 -10.59 -5.75 2.00
CA SER A 123 -11.12 -4.72 1.10
C SER A 123 -10.06 -3.72 0.63
N ASN A 124 -9.10 -3.37 1.48
CA ASN A 124 -8.03 -2.42 1.16
C ASN A 124 -7.09 -2.91 0.06
N PHE A 125 -6.88 -4.23 -0.07
CA PHE A 125 -5.97 -4.82 -1.05
C PHE A 125 -6.69 -5.52 -2.21
N ALA A 126 -7.95 -5.16 -2.46
CA ALA A 126 -8.78 -5.78 -3.49
C ALA A 126 -8.30 -5.50 -4.92
N ASN A 127 -7.73 -4.32 -5.19
CA ASN A 127 -7.23 -4.01 -6.54
C ASN A 127 -5.95 -4.80 -6.82
N LEU A 128 -5.06 -4.94 -5.83
CA LEU A 128 -3.87 -5.79 -5.96
C LEU A 128 -4.24 -7.23 -6.29
N ARG A 129 -5.25 -7.79 -5.61
CA ARG A 129 -5.76 -9.13 -5.93
C ARG A 129 -6.31 -9.22 -7.35
N GLU A 130 -7.06 -8.22 -7.77
CA GLU A 130 -7.67 -8.22 -9.10
C GLU A 130 -6.62 -8.17 -10.22
N ILE A 131 -5.57 -7.37 -10.08
CA ILE A 131 -4.50 -7.29 -11.09
C ILE A 131 -3.56 -8.50 -11.07
N THR A 132 -3.51 -9.25 -9.96
CA THR A 132 -2.65 -10.45 -9.80
C THR A 132 -3.39 -11.78 -9.94
N LYS A 133 -4.70 -11.77 -10.19
CA LYS A 133 -5.56 -12.98 -10.17
C LYS A 133 -5.13 -14.11 -11.12
N ASN A 134 -4.41 -13.79 -12.19
CA ASN A 134 -3.96 -14.75 -13.22
C ASN A 134 -2.43 -14.90 -13.26
N CYS A 135 -1.73 -14.43 -12.24
CA CYS A 135 -0.29 -14.54 -12.10
C CYS A 135 0.11 -15.75 -11.26
#